data_AF-A0A7K2MBG3-F1
#
_entry.id   AF-A0A7K2MBG3-F1
#
_cell.length_a   1.000
_cell.length_b   1.000
_cell.length_c   1.000
_cell.angle_alpha   90.00
_cell.angle_beta   90.00
_cell.angle_gamma   90.00
#
_symmetry.space_group_name_H-M   'P 1'
#
loop_
_entity.id
_entity.type
_entity.pdbx_description
1 polymer ?
#
loop_
_entity_poly.entity_id
_entity_poly.type
_entity_poly.pdbx_seq_one_letter_code
_entity_poly.pdbx_strand_id
1 'polypeptide(L)'
;MSEPRPPEPLGDDLARLAELHGVAPSYSPAPGRTVAASAGAVVAALAALDVDASTPDAVRAALAAREEELARRLLPPTVVHWTDAGLPEALTALPPGTRLAVETEQGETRTGADGLPPGVHRLTVTAPDGRTGRAHLIVAPPRLPTPPRRAYGLLVQLYSLLSRRSWGMGDLGDLGELSAWAGRTLGAGFVQVNPLHAAVPGAPTDPSPYRPSSRRFPDPVHLRVEDVPEYPYLEDPADRARVAGLLERAARLRAAVLDEGALI
;
A
#
# COMPACT_ATOMS: atom_id res chain seq x y z
N MET A 1 -30.83 30.70 -9.51
CA MET A 1 -29.87 29.80 -8.84
C MET A 1 -28.67 30.66 -8.47
N SER A 2 -28.48 30.97 -7.19
CA SER A 2 -27.35 31.80 -6.74
C SER A 2 -26.07 30.99 -6.88
N GLU A 3 -25.04 31.57 -7.49
CA GLU A 3 -23.70 30.98 -7.47
C GLU A 3 -23.28 30.70 -6.02
N PRO A 4 -22.68 29.53 -5.73
CA PRO A 4 -22.16 29.25 -4.40
C PRO A 4 -21.10 30.29 -4.07
N ARG A 5 -21.30 30.98 -2.94
CA ARG A 5 -20.33 31.93 -2.39
C ARG A 5 -18.96 31.26 -2.33
N PRO A 6 -17.89 31.89 -2.86
CA PRO A 6 -16.56 31.34 -2.73
C PRO A 6 -16.26 31.09 -1.25
N PRO A 7 -15.65 29.94 -0.90
CA PRO A 7 -15.30 29.65 0.48
C PRO A 7 -14.47 30.81 1.04
N GLU A 8 -14.76 31.22 2.27
CA GLU A 8 -13.92 32.19 2.96
C GLU A 8 -12.47 31.71 2.97
N PRO A 9 -11.50 32.61 2.72
CA PRO A 9 -10.09 32.23 2.74
C PRO A 9 -9.74 31.62 4.11
N LEU A 10 -8.98 30.53 4.08
CA LEU A 10 -8.41 29.93 5.29
C LEU A 10 -7.59 31.00 6.01
N GLY A 11 -7.76 31.13 7.32
CA GLY A 11 -6.88 31.98 8.12
C GLY A 11 -5.43 31.51 7.99
N ASP A 12 -4.49 32.46 7.89
CA ASP A 12 -3.07 32.18 7.60
C ASP A 12 -2.46 31.13 8.54
N ASP A 13 -2.76 31.21 9.84
CA ASP A 13 -2.27 30.25 10.83
C ASP A 13 -2.79 28.82 10.58
N LEU A 14 -4.06 28.67 10.19
CA LEU A 14 -4.66 27.37 9.89
C LEU A 14 -4.10 26.80 8.58
N ALA A 15 -3.90 27.63 7.57
CA ALA A 15 -3.25 27.22 6.33
C ALA A 15 -1.81 26.77 6.58
N ARG A 16 -1.05 27.54 7.38
CA ARG A 16 0.32 27.19 7.75
C ARG A 16 0.39 25.90 8.56
N LEU A 17 -0.49 25.73 9.55
CA LEU A 17 -0.57 24.49 10.32
C LEU A 17 -0.91 23.30 9.41
N ALA A 18 -1.84 23.45 8.48
CA ALA A 18 -2.20 22.41 7.50
C ALA A 18 -0.99 21.99 6.66
N GLU A 19 -0.23 22.95 6.12
CA GLU A 19 0.99 22.69 5.34
C GLU A 19 2.04 21.90 6.14
N LEU A 20 2.29 22.29 7.40
CA LEU A 20 3.27 21.61 8.28
C LEU A 20 2.90 20.16 8.63
N HIS A 21 1.63 19.79 8.41
CA HIS A 21 1.08 18.44 8.59
C HIS A 21 0.77 17.73 7.26
N GLY A 22 1.09 18.35 6.11
CA GLY A 22 0.83 17.76 4.79
C GLY A 22 -0.65 17.73 4.38
N VAL A 23 -1.49 18.55 5.02
CA VAL A 23 -2.89 18.75 4.64
C VAL A 23 -2.97 19.87 3.62
N ALA A 24 -3.41 19.54 2.40
CA ALA A 24 -3.48 20.52 1.32
C ALA A 24 -4.61 21.54 1.55
N PRO A 25 -4.33 22.86 1.58
CA PRO A 25 -5.35 23.89 1.76
C PRO A 25 -6.18 24.13 0.48
N SER A 26 -5.76 23.58 -0.65
CA SER A 26 -6.49 23.62 -1.93
C SER A 26 -6.14 22.41 -2.80
N TYR A 27 -6.98 22.12 -3.78
CA TYR A 27 -6.77 21.03 -4.74
C TYR A 27 -7.30 21.40 -6.12
N SER A 28 -6.82 20.70 -7.16
CA SER A 28 -7.25 20.92 -8.53
C SER A 28 -8.00 19.71 -9.07
N PRO A 29 -9.35 19.67 -8.99
CA PRO A 29 -10.13 18.49 -9.40
C PRO A 29 -10.16 18.27 -10.91
N ALA A 30 -9.84 19.30 -11.70
CA ALA A 30 -9.75 19.25 -13.14
C ALA A 30 -8.70 20.27 -13.62
N PRO A 31 -8.12 20.09 -14.82
CA PRO A 31 -7.18 21.05 -15.39
C PRO A 31 -7.74 22.48 -15.38
N GLY A 32 -6.94 23.44 -14.90
CA GLY A 32 -7.32 24.86 -14.85
C GLY A 32 -8.34 25.25 -13.77
N ARG A 33 -8.80 24.31 -12.95
CA ARG A 33 -9.71 24.58 -11.83
C ARG A 33 -9.01 24.27 -10.52
N THR A 34 -8.89 25.26 -9.65
CA THR A 34 -8.39 25.11 -8.27
C THR A 34 -9.50 25.46 -7.29
N VAL A 35 -9.67 24.63 -6.27
CA VAL A 35 -10.70 24.74 -5.24
C VAL A 35 -10.00 24.83 -3.89
N ALA A 36 -10.29 25.88 -3.12
CA ALA A 36 -9.86 25.96 -1.73
C ALA A 36 -10.63 24.95 -0.87
N ALA A 37 -9.93 24.28 0.04
CA ALA A 37 -10.56 23.46 1.07
C ALA A 37 -11.30 24.38 2.07
N SER A 38 -12.44 23.92 2.57
CA SER A 38 -13.12 24.66 3.65
C SER A 38 -12.35 24.54 4.96
N ALA A 39 -12.42 25.56 5.82
CA ALA A 39 -11.82 25.51 7.16
C ALA A 39 -12.27 24.27 7.95
N GLY A 40 -13.56 23.92 7.88
CA GLY A 40 -14.08 22.71 8.54
C GLY A 40 -13.47 21.41 8.01
N ALA A 41 -13.19 21.30 6.71
CA ALA A 41 -12.52 20.13 6.14
C ALA A 41 -11.05 20.04 6.57
N VAL A 42 -10.34 21.18 6.63
CA VAL A 42 -8.96 21.25 7.10
C VAL A 42 -8.88 20.87 8.59
N VAL A 43 -9.76 21.42 9.43
CA VAL A 43 -9.82 21.09 10.86
C VAL A 43 -10.14 19.61 11.07
N ALA A 44 -11.09 19.03 10.32
CA ALA A 44 -11.40 17.61 10.42
C ALA A 44 -10.23 16.71 9.98
N ALA A 45 -9.50 17.09 8.92
CA ALA A 45 -8.31 16.37 8.47
C ALA A 45 -7.17 16.44 9.51
N LEU A 46 -6.94 17.61 10.11
CA LEU A 46 -5.99 17.79 11.20
C LEU A 46 -6.37 16.96 12.44
N ALA A 47 -7.66 16.94 12.81
CA ALA A 47 -8.15 16.11 13.91
C ALA A 47 -7.94 14.61 13.66
N ALA A 48 -8.10 14.15 12.40
CA ALA A 48 -7.80 12.76 12.02
C ALA A 48 -6.29 12.42 12.07
N LEU A 49 -5.43 13.44 12.13
CA LEU A 49 -3.98 13.33 12.38
C LEU A 49 -3.63 13.62 13.85
N ASP A 50 -4.61 13.58 14.76
CA ASP A 50 -4.49 13.87 16.19
C ASP A 50 -4.01 15.30 16.51
N VAL A 51 -4.37 16.28 15.69
CA VAL A 51 -4.06 17.71 15.89
C VAL A 51 -5.32 18.51 16.22
N ASP A 52 -5.34 19.16 17.39
CA ASP A 52 -6.45 20.05 17.75
C ASP A 52 -6.33 21.41 17.04
N ALA A 53 -7.25 21.65 16.10
CA ALA A 53 -7.43 22.90 15.39
C ALA A 53 -8.87 23.43 15.55
N SER A 54 -9.57 23.02 16.62
CA SER A 54 -11.00 23.29 16.82
C SER A 54 -11.32 24.77 17.09
N THR A 55 -10.33 25.54 17.55
CA THR A 55 -10.46 26.98 17.86
C THR A 55 -9.23 27.75 17.37
N PRO A 56 -9.33 29.08 17.17
CA PRO A 56 -8.16 29.90 16.80
C PRO A 56 -6.99 29.80 17.79
N ASP A 57 -7.28 29.67 19.09
CA ASP A 57 -6.26 29.54 20.14
C ASP A 57 -5.58 28.17 20.05
N ALA A 58 -6.35 27.10 19.80
CA ALA A 58 -5.81 25.76 19.56
C ALA A 58 -4.92 25.72 18.31
N VAL A 59 -5.33 26.37 17.22
CA VAL A 59 -4.53 26.51 15.99
C VAL A 59 -3.18 27.17 16.29
N ARG A 60 -3.17 28.31 16.99
CA ARG A 60 -1.93 29.01 17.33
C ARG A 60 -1.02 28.19 18.24
N ALA A 61 -1.60 27.51 19.24
CA ALA A 61 -0.85 26.63 20.13
C ALA A 61 -0.23 25.43 19.39
N ALA A 62 -1.01 24.76 18.53
CA ALA A 62 -0.54 23.63 17.74
C ALA A 62 0.53 24.05 16.72
N LEU A 63 0.36 25.20 16.08
CA LEU A 63 1.34 25.77 15.16
C LEU A 63 2.67 26.04 15.86
N ALA A 64 2.63 26.77 16.98
CA ALA A 64 3.84 27.07 17.75
C ALA A 64 4.55 25.80 18.24
N ALA A 65 3.80 24.82 18.75
CA ALA A 65 4.35 23.55 19.18
C ALA A 65 5.02 22.78 18.03
N ARG A 66 4.39 22.77 16.84
CA ARG A 66 4.93 22.10 15.66
C ARG A 66 6.20 22.77 15.13
N GLU A 67 6.23 24.09 15.09
CA GLU A 67 7.41 24.84 14.66
C GLU A 67 8.58 24.63 15.62
N GLU A 68 8.34 24.65 16.94
CA GLU A 68 9.37 24.37 17.95
C GLU A 68 9.88 22.92 17.85
N GLU A 69 8.99 21.96 17.62
CA GLU A 69 9.36 20.56 17.38
C GLU A 69 10.29 20.42 16.17
N LEU A 70 9.90 21.00 15.02
CA LEU A 70 10.68 20.95 13.79
C LEU A 70 12.03 21.64 13.94
N ALA A 71 12.08 22.79 14.62
CA ALA A 71 13.32 23.53 14.85
C ALA A 71 14.33 22.75 15.72
N ARG A 72 13.86 21.89 16.62
CA ARG A 72 14.73 21.07 17.48
C ARG A 72 15.28 19.82 16.80
N ARG A 73 14.55 19.28 15.81
CA ARG A 73 14.90 18.02 15.13
C ARG A 73 16.16 18.18 14.28
N LEU A 74 17.06 17.21 14.39
CA LEU A 74 18.22 17.10 13.48
C LEU A 74 17.86 16.37 12.18
N LEU A 75 16.90 15.44 12.23
CA LEU A 75 16.48 14.64 11.10
C LEU A 75 14.95 14.52 11.04
N PRO A 76 14.37 14.36 9.85
CA PRO A 76 13.03 13.81 9.72
C PRO A 76 12.99 12.35 10.21
N PRO A 77 11.80 11.77 10.46
CA PRO A 77 11.68 10.36 10.86
C PRO A 77 12.28 9.37 9.84
N THR A 78 12.24 9.75 8.56
CA THR A 78 12.77 8.96 7.44
C THR A 78 13.51 9.87 6.47
N VAL A 79 14.69 9.43 6.04
CA VAL A 79 15.50 10.04 4.98
C VAL A 79 15.49 9.10 3.79
N VAL A 80 15.24 9.62 2.59
CA VAL A 80 15.31 8.85 1.34
C VAL A 80 16.52 9.34 0.54
N HIS A 81 17.39 8.41 0.16
CA HIS A 81 18.54 8.64 -0.70
C HIS A 81 18.38 7.88 -2.02
N TRP A 82 18.35 8.60 -3.13
CA TRP A 82 18.36 8.01 -4.46
C TRP A 82 19.80 7.79 -4.90
N THR A 83 20.12 6.58 -5.37
CA THR A 83 21.50 6.16 -5.68
C THR A 83 22.17 6.92 -6.83
N ASP A 84 21.42 7.65 -7.66
CA ASP A 84 21.95 8.53 -8.72
C ASP A 84 21.93 10.02 -8.33
N ALA A 85 21.46 10.34 -7.13
CA ALA A 85 21.40 11.69 -6.62
C ALA A 85 22.55 11.96 -5.65
N GLY A 86 22.79 13.25 -5.37
CA GLY A 86 23.65 13.65 -4.26
C GLY A 86 23.08 13.24 -2.90
N LEU A 87 23.80 13.60 -1.84
CA LEU A 87 23.31 13.40 -0.47
C LEU A 87 21.95 14.10 -0.28
N PRO A 88 21.00 13.46 0.43
CA PRO A 88 19.70 14.06 0.72
C PRO A 88 19.83 15.40 1.45
N GLU A 89 18.90 16.33 1.19
CA GLU A 89 18.87 17.65 1.84
C GLU A 89 18.93 17.55 3.37
N ALA A 90 18.22 16.57 3.94
CA ALA A 90 18.22 16.32 5.38
C ALA A 90 19.61 16.00 5.96
N LEU A 91 20.55 15.49 5.16
CA LEU A 91 21.92 15.25 5.59
C LEU A 91 22.82 16.47 5.33
N THR A 92 22.61 17.18 4.23
CA THR A 92 23.39 18.38 3.90
C THR A 92 23.03 19.58 4.77
N ALA A 93 21.80 19.63 5.32
CA ALA A 93 21.33 20.67 6.22
C ALA A 93 21.76 20.45 7.69
N LEU A 94 22.47 19.35 8.01
CA LEU A 94 22.95 19.10 9.36
C LEU A 94 24.00 20.14 9.79
N PRO A 95 24.08 20.47 11.09
CA PRO A 95 25.12 21.36 11.59
C PRO A 95 26.54 20.87 11.21
N PRO A 96 27.46 21.77 10.84
CA PRO A 96 28.85 21.40 10.55
C PRO A 96 29.49 20.61 11.69
N GLY A 97 30.21 19.54 11.37
CA GLY A 97 30.83 18.65 12.37
C GLY A 97 29.90 17.58 12.94
N THR A 98 28.67 17.46 12.44
CA THR A 98 27.77 16.35 12.79
C THR A 98 28.36 15.01 12.35
N ARG A 99 28.45 14.06 13.27
CA ARG A 99 28.92 12.69 13.02
C ARG A 99 27.77 11.80 12.59
N LEU A 100 27.98 10.98 11.57
CA LEU A 100 27.01 10.01 11.06
C LEU A 100 27.43 8.59 11.47
N ALA A 101 26.45 7.78 11.82
CA ALA A 101 26.57 6.33 11.95
C ALA A 101 25.37 5.67 11.26
N VAL A 102 25.64 4.81 10.29
CA VAL A 102 24.64 4.04 9.55
C VAL A 102 24.84 2.57 9.90
N GLU A 103 23.81 1.91 10.44
CA GLU A 103 23.73 0.45 10.44
C GLU A 103 22.98 0.02 9.18
N THR A 104 23.64 -0.72 8.30
CA THR A 104 23.04 -1.22 7.06
C THR A 104 22.03 -2.32 7.36
N GLU A 105 21.17 -2.61 6.40
CA GLU A 105 20.18 -3.69 6.52
C GLU A 105 20.87 -5.05 6.67
N GLN A 106 22.09 -5.16 6.16
CA GLN A 106 22.95 -6.33 6.23
C GLN A 106 23.73 -6.43 7.55
N GLY A 107 23.60 -5.44 8.45
CA GLY A 107 24.25 -5.41 9.76
C GLY A 107 25.65 -4.80 9.79
N GLU A 108 26.12 -4.18 8.71
CA GLU A 108 27.39 -3.43 8.69
C GLU A 108 27.21 -2.06 9.36
N THR A 109 28.24 -1.57 10.06
CA THR A 109 28.26 -0.19 10.56
C THR A 109 29.17 0.68 9.71
N ARG A 110 28.66 1.82 9.25
CA ARG A 110 29.37 2.81 8.42
C ARG A 110 29.30 4.21 9.02
N THR A 111 30.28 5.04 8.73
CA THR A 111 30.36 6.45 9.21
C THR A 111 29.92 7.47 8.15
N GLY A 112 29.32 7.02 7.05
CA GLY A 112 28.86 7.86 5.95
C GLY A 112 27.69 7.21 5.22
N ALA A 113 26.99 8.03 4.43
CA ALA A 113 25.83 7.60 3.64
C ALA A 113 26.16 7.29 2.17
N ASP A 114 27.40 7.53 1.75
CA ASP A 114 27.83 7.33 0.36
C ASP A 114 27.99 5.85 0.01
N GLY A 115 27.56 5.49 -1.20
CA GLY A 115 27.75 4.15 -1.74
C GLY A 115 27.08 3.05 -0.92
N LEU A 116 25.99 3.36 -0.22
CA LEU A 116 25.15 2.37 0.44
C LEU A 116 24.37 1.56 -0.61
N PRO A 117 24.19 0.23 -0.42
CA PRO A 117 23.35 -0.56 -1.30
C PRO A 117 21.87 -0.16 -1.15
N PRO A 118 21.01 -0.40 -2.14
CA PRO A 118 19.57 -0.26 -1.96
C PRO A 118 19.06 -1.08 -0.77
N GLY A 119 18.20 -0.49 0.05
CA GLY A 119 17.70 -1.14 1.27
C GLY A 119 17.16 -0.15 2.31
N VAL A 120 16.80 -0.69 3.47
CA VAL A 120 16.30 0.07 4.62
C VAL A 120 17.31 0.01 5.75
N HIS A 121 18.01 1.11 5.99
CA HIS A 121 19.09 1.23 6.97
C HIS A 121 18.64 2.04 8.20
N ARG A 122 19.42 1.97 9.27
CA ARG A 122 19.25 2.82 10.45
C ARG A 122 20.32 3.90 10.48
N LEU A 123 19.91 5.15 10.41
CA LEU A 123 20.79 6.32 10.54
C LEU A 123 20.73 6.88 11.96
N THR A 124 21.90 7.17 12.50
CA THR A 124 22.08 7.95 13.73
C THR A 124 23.02 9.11 13.45
N VAL A 125 22.66 10.31 13.90
CA VAL A 125 23.50 11.51 13.83
C VAL A 125 23.78 12.04 15.22
N THR A 126 24.95 12.62 15.40
CA THR A 126 25.35 13.31 16.64
C THR A 126 25.96 14.65 16.30
N ALA A 127 25.25 15.73 16.60
CA ALA A 127 25.71 17.09 16.38
C ALA A 127 26.82 17.49 17.38
N PRO A 128 27.64 18.52 17.08
CA PRO A 128 28.71 18.95 17.98
C PRO A 128 28.23 19.43 19.36
N ASP A 129 27.01 19.94 19.44
CA ASP A 129 26.34 20.37 20.67
C ASP A 129 25.81 19.19 21.52
N GLY A 130 26.05 17.96 21.09
CA GLY A 130 25.64 16.73 21.79
C GLY A 130 24.23 16.24 21.45
N ARG A 131 23.44 17.00 20.68
CA ARG A 131 22.12 16.51 20.24
C ARG A 131 22.28 15.30 19.34
N THR A 132 21.37 14.33 19.49
CA THR A 132 21.34 13.13 18.66
C THR A 132 20.03 13.03 17.90
N GLY A 133 20.09 12.46 16.69
CA GLY A 133 18.93 12.21 15.85
C GLY A 133 18.98 10.79 15.30
N ARG A 134 17.82 10.17 15.10
CA ARG A 134 17.70 8.85 14.48
C ARG A 134 16.64 8.89 13.39
N ALA A 135 16.90 8.17 12.30
CA ALA A 135 15.96 8.03 11.20
C ALA A 135 16.11 6.66 10.53
N HIS A 136 15.06 6.21 9.85
CA HIS A 136 15.23 5.22 8.79
C HIS A 136 15.89 5.90 7.58
N LEU A 137 16.95 5.29 7.04
CA LEU A 137 17.57 5.73 5.79
C LEU A 137 17.20 4.72 4.70
N ILE A 138 16.33 5.12 3.79
CA ILE A 138 15.91 4.30 2.66
C ILE A 138 16.81 4.66 1.48
N VAL A 139 17.60 3.71 1.01
CA VAL A 139 18.39 3.86 -0.21
C VAL A 139 17.63 3.21 -1.35
N ALA A 140 17.21 4.03 -2.33
CA ALA A 140 16.34 3.62 -3.41
C ALA A 140 17.07 3.68 -4.78
N PRO A 141 16.82 2.71 -5.68
CA PRO A 141 17.26 2.83 -7.06
C PRO A 141 16.47 3.95 -7.76
N PRO A 142 17.06 4.67 -8.74
CA PRO A 142 16.37 5.76 -9.43
C PRO A 142 15.22 5.30 -10.31
N ARG A 143 15.24 4.02 -10.70
CA ARG A 143 14.27 3.41 -11.60
C ARG A 143 14.02 1.97 -11.17
N LEU A 144 12.78 1.54 -11.36
CA LEU A 144 12.43 0.13 -11.27
C LEU A 144 13.05 -0.64 -12.45
N PRO A 145 13.45 -1.91 -12.26
CA PRO A 145 13.76 -2.79 -13.37
C PRO A 145 12.59 -2.85 -14.35
N THR A 146 12.86 -2.68 -15.64
CA THR A 146 11.84 -2.77 -16.70
C THR A 146 12.04 -4.05 -17.50
N PRO A 147 10.95 -4.69 -18.00
CA PRO A 147 11.08 -5.82 -18.90
C PRO A 147 11.92 -5.45 -20.13
N PRO A 148 12.84 -6.32 -20.60
CA PRO A 148 13.78 -5.98 -21.66
C PRO A 148 13.14 -5.83 -23.04
N ARG A 149 11.91 -6.33 -23.19
CA ARG A 149 11.12 -6.27 -24.42
C ARG A 149 9.68 -5.92 -24.10
N ARG A 150 8.99 -5.33 -25.09
CA ARG A 150 7.54 -5.17 -25.04
C ARG A 150 6.89 -6.55 -24.94
N ALA A 151 5.86 -6.65 -24.11
CA ALA A 151 5.04 -7.84 -23.96
C ALA A 151 3.58 -7.42 -23.82
N TYR A 152 2.68 -8.31 -24.22
CA TYR A 152 1.26 -8.22 -23.90
C TYR A 152 0.92 -9.30 -22.87
N GLY A 153 -0.23 -9.17 -22.23
CA GLY A 153 -0.71 -10.13 -21.24
C GLY A 153 -2.22 -10.24 -21.26
N LEU A 154 -2.74 -11.17 -20.45
CA LEU A 154 -4.17 -11.32 -20.22
C LEU A 154 -4.55 -10.58 -18.94
N LEU A 155 -5.73 -9.98 -18.92
CA LEU A 155 -6.35 -9.46 -17.70
C LEU A 155 -7.54 -10.33 -17.34
N VAL A 156 -7.53 -10.89 -16.14
CA VAL A 156 -8.55 -11.82 -15.67
C VAL A 156 -9.03 -11.42 -14.28
N GLN A 157 -10.33 -11.44 -14.07
CA GLN A 157 -10.88 -11.47 -12.72
C GLN A 157 -10.84 -12.92 -12.26
N LEU A 158 -9.93 -13.28 -11.34
CA LEU A 158 -9.64 -14.68 -11.00
C LEU A 158 -10.90 -15.42 -10.54
N TYR A 159 -11.73 -14.76 -9.72
CA TYR A 159 -12.99 -15.37 -9.25
C TYR A 159 -13.93 -15.79 -10.39
N SER A 160 -13.81 -15.18 -11.58
CA SER A 160 -14.62 -15.51 -12.75
C SER A 160 -13.98 -16.54 -13.70
N LEU A 161 -12.78 -17.03 -13.40
CA LEU A 161 -12.06 -18.00 -14.23
C LEU A 161 -12.41 -19.43 -13.83
N LEU A 162 -13.49 -19.97 -14.39
CA LEU A 162 -13.91 -21.33 -14.07
C LEU A 162 -13.24 -22.38 -14.95
N SER A 163 -12.84 -23.48 -14.32
CA SER A 163 -12.46 -24.74 -14.94
C SER A 163 -13.41 -25.86 -14.50
N ARG A 164 -13.23 -27.05 -15.09
CA ARG A 164 -13.97 -28.26 -14.68
C ARG A 164 -13.64 -28.74 -13.27
N ARG A 165 -12.58 -28.22 -12.66
CA ARG A 165 -12.14 -28.59 -11.30
C ARG A 165 -12.39 -27.48 -10.27
N SER A 166 -12.89 -26.31 -10.67
CA SER A 166 -13.13 -25.19 -9.76
C SER A 166 -14.22 -25.48 -8.73
N TRP A 167 -14.09 -24.89 -7.54
CA TRP A 167 -15.08 -24.99 -6.47
C TRP A 167 -16.11 -23.85 -6.52
N GLY A 168 -16.73 -23.66 -7.69
CA GLY A 168 -17.75 -22.61 -7.91
C GLY A 168 -17.19 -21.21 -8.19
N MET A 169 -15.88 -21.01 -8.10
CA MET A 169 -15.16 -19.81 -8.54
C MET A 169 -13.74 -20.18 -8.94
N GLY A 170 -13.07 -19.32 -9.70
CA GLY A 170 -11.67 -19.57 -10.07
C GLY A 170 -10.70 -19.52 -8.89
N ASP A 171 -9.75 -20.45 -8.89
CA ASP A 171 -8.73 -20.64 -7.85
C ASP A 171 -7.30 -20.55 -8.39
N LEU A 172 -6.30 -20.65 -7.52
CA LEU A 172 -4.88 -20.56 -7.89
C LEU A 172 -4.43 -21.67 -8.85
N GLY A 173 -5.08 -22.83 -8.83
CA GLY A 173 -4.83 -23.89 -9.81
C GLY A 173 -5.31 -23.47 -11.20
N ASP A 174 -6.51 -22.87 -11.29
CA ASP A 174 -7.05 -22.32 -12.54
C ASP A 174 -6.15 -21.21 -13.10
N LEU A 175 -5.65 -20.33 -12.23
CA LEU A 175 -4.66 -19.31 -12.61
C LEU A 175 -3.37 -19.93 -13.15
N GLY A 176 -2.87 -20.98 -12.51
CA GLY A 176 -1.69 -21.71 -12.94
C GLY A 176 -1.86 -22.33 -14.33
N GLU A 177 -2.97 -23.02 -14.56
CA GLU A 177 -3.31 -23.64 -15.85
C GLU A 177 -3.43 -22.58 -16.96
N LEU A 178 -4.19 -21.50 -16.73
CA LEU A 178 -4.34 -20.41 -17.69
C LEU A 178 -3.00 -19.75 -18.02
N SER A 179 -2.21 -19.42 -17.00
CA SER A 179 -0.91 -18.75 -17.19
C SER A 179 0.04 -19.62 -18.00
N ALA A 180 0.09 -20.92 -17.69
CA ALA A 180 0.92 -21.88 -18.39
C ALA A 180 0.49 -22.06 -19.86
N TRP A 181 -0.80 -22.17 -20.12
CA TRP A 181 -1.33 -22.24 -21.48
C TRP A 181 -1.10 -20.95 -22.26
N ALA A 182 -1.38 -19.78 -21.68
CA ALA A 182 -1.24 -18.49 -22.33
C ALA A 182 0.22 -18.19 -22.70
N GLY A 183 1.16 -18.49 -21.80
CA GLY A 183 2.58 -18.33 -22.05
C GLY A 183 3.08 -19.24 -23.19
N ARG A 184 2.71 -20.52 -23.18
CA ARG A 184 3.17 -21.49 -24.20
C ARG A 184 2.50 -21.32 -25.56
N THR A 185 1.20 -21.03 -25.57
CA THR A 185 0.39 -21.10 -26.79
C THR A 185 0.25 -19.75 -27.46
N LEU A 186 0.09 -18.68 -26.67
CA LEU A 186 -0.10 -17.33 -27.19
C LEU A 186 1.21 -16.54 -27.16
N GLY A 187 2.13 -16.86 -26.24
CA GLY A 187 3.33 -16.05 -26.00
C GLY A 187 3.05 -14.83 -25.11
N ALA A 188 1.99 -14.89 -24.29
CA ALA A 188 1.68 -13.86 -23.31
C ALA A 188 2.83 -13.73 -22.29
N GLY A 189 3.26 -12.50 -22.02
CA GLY A 189 4.36 -12.23 -21.10
C GLY A 189 3.95 -12.08 -19.64
N PHE A 190 2.66 -11.92 -19.36
CA PHE A 190 2.10 -11.83 -18.02
C PHE A 190 0.60 -12.15 -18.00
N VAL A 191 0.09 -12.47 -16.81
CA VAL A 191 -1.34 -12.48 -16.49
C VAL A 191 -1.55 -11.51 -15.34
N GLN A 192 -2.44 -10.54 -15.53
CA GLN A 192 -2.86 -9.59 -14.50
C GLN A 192 -4.17 -10.09 -13.88
N VAL A 193 -4.23 -10.08 -12.55
CA VAL A 193 -5.42 -10.46 -11.79
C VAL A 193 -5.94 -9.30 -10.95
N ASN A 194 -7.19 -9.44 -10.46
CA ASN A 194 -7.70 -8.61 -9.38
C ASN A 194 -6.89 -8.79 -8.08
N PRO A 195 -7.01 -7.87 -7.11
CA PRO A 195 -6.40 -8.07 -5.79
C PRO A 195 -6.86 -9.39 -5.15
N LEU A 196 -5.91 -10.15 -4.60
CA LEU A 196 -6.14 -11.44 -3.92
C LEU A 196 -5.97 -11.30 -2.40
N HIS A 197 -6.35 -10.14 -1.86
CA HIS A 197 -6.16 -9.76 -0.48
C HIS A 197 -7.17 -10.43 0.44
N ALA A 198 -6.74 -10.81 1.65
CA ALA A 198 -7.62 -11.40 2.65
C ALA A 198 -8.86 -10.52 2.90
N ALA A 199 -10.03 -11.10 2.72
CA ALA A 199 -11.30 -10.43 2.90
C ALA A 199 -11.67 -10.22 4.38
N VAL A 200 -12.73 -9.45 4.62
CA VAL A 200 -13.29 -9.25 5.97
C VAL A 200 -14.10 -10.48 6.38
N PRO A 201 -13.81 -11.15 7.51
CA PRO A 201 -14.58 -12.32 7.94
C PRO A 201 -16.08 -12.03 8.04
N GLY A 202 -16.92 -12.88 7.42
CA GLY A 202 -18.38 -12.74 7.44
C GLY A 202 -19.10 -13.84 6.66
N ALA A 203 -20.41 -13.99 6.87
CA ALA A 203 -21.26 -14.96 6.16
C ALA A 203 -22.54 -14.28 5.59
N PRO A 204 -22.56 -13.89 4.29
CA PRO A 204 -21.43 -13.95 3.34
C PRO A 204 -20.38 -12.87 3.61
N THR A 205 -19.18 -13.10 3.11
CA THR A 205 -18.07 -12.13 3.10
C THR A 205 -18.33 -11.04 2.05
N ASP A 206 -17.80 -9.82 2.23
CA ASP A 206 -17.88 -8.74 1.22
C ASP A 206 -17.21 -9.24 -0.08
N PRO A 207 -17.92 -9.28 -1.22
CA PRO A 207 -17.38 -9.81 -2.47
C PRO A 207 -16.37 -8.88 -3.15
N SER A 208 -16.19 -7.64 -2.68
CA SER A 208 -15.31 -6.66 -3.32
C SER A 208 -13.83 -6.91 -3.00
N PRO A 209 -12.97 -7.20 -4.00
CA PRO A 209 -11.53 -7.37 -3.78
C PRO A 209 -10.82 -6.05 -3.40
N TYR A 210 -11.52 -4.91 -3.51
CA TYR A 210 -11.00 -3.58 -3.18
C TYR A 210 -11.39 -3.10 -1.78
N ARG A 211 -12.08 -3.94 -0.99
CA ARG A 211 -12.40 -3.69 0.42
C ARG A 211 -11.84 -4.81 1.34
N PRO A 212 -10.54 -5.13 1.26
CA PRO A 212 -9.98 -6.22 2.04
C PRO A 212 -9.83 -5.86 3.51
N SER A 213 -9.77 -6.88 4.38
CA SER A 213 -9.35 -6.70 5.78
C SER A 213 -7.84 -6.45 5.88
N SER A 214 -7.05 -7.05 4.99
CA SER A 214 -5.61 -6.89 4.94
C SER A 214 -5.07 -6.89 3.52
N ARG A 215 -4.27 -5.87 3.18
CA ARG A 215 -3.50 -5.84 1.92
C ARG A 215 -2.19 -6.63 1.99
N ARG A 216 -1.83 -7.18 3.16
CA ARG A 216 -0.58 -7.93 3.38
C ARG A 216 -0.73 -9.42 3.16
N PHE A 217 -1.86 -9.99 3.57
CA PHE A 217 -2.08 -11.44 3.54
C PHE A 217 -2.97 -11.82 2.36
N PRO A 218 -2.71 -12.96 1.69
CA PRO A 218 -3.56 -13.46 0.62
C PRO A 218 -4.85 -14.07 1.18
N ASP A 219 -5.92 -14.06 0.39
CA ASP A 219 -7.18 -14.71 0.75
C ASP A 219 -7.12 -16.24 0.54
N PRO A 220 -7.36 -17.06 1.58
CA PRO A 220 -7.38 -18.52 1.43
C PRO A 220 -8.52 -19.05 0.55
N VAL A 221 -9.53 -18.24 0.21
CA VAL A 221 -10.63 -18.67 -0.68
C VAL A 221 -10.15 -19.09 -2.08
N HIS A 222 -8.96 -18.61 -2.49
CA HIS A 222 -8.37 -18.95 -3.79
C HIS A 222 -7.54 -20.25 -3.76
N LEU A 223 -7.47 -20.96 -2.63
CA LEU A 223 -6.78 -22.24 -2.57
C LEU A 223 -7.56 -23.31 -3.34
N ARG A 224 -6.83 -24.09 -4.15
CA ARG A 224 -7.33 -25.35 -4.68
C ARG A 224 -7.20 -26.42 -3.60
N VAL A 225 -8.30 -26.74 -2.94
CA VAL A 225 -8.32 -27.61 -1.75
C VAL A 225 -7.68 -28.98 -2.03
N GLU A 226 -7.91 -29.54 -3.21
CA GLU A 226 -7.39 -30.86 -3.58
C GLU A 226 -5.88 -30.87 -3.86
N ASP A 227 -5.26 -29.71 -4.06
CA ASP A 227 -3.82 -29.58 -4.24
C ASP A 227 -3.06 -29.42 -2.91
N VAL A 228 -3.79 -29.34 -1.77
CA VAL A 228 -3.19 -29.38 -0.43
C VAL A 228 -2.60 -30.78 -0.20
N PRO A 229 -1.30 -30.92 0.14
CA PRO A 229 -0.64 -32.22 0.26
C PRO A 229 -1.32 -33.21 1.21
N GLU A 230 -2.00 -32.72 2.24
CA GLU A 230 -2.72 -33.49 3.25
C GLU A 230 -4.09 -34.01 2.76
N TYR A 231 -4.64 -33.43 1.69
CA TYR A 231 -5.95 -33.80 1.13
C TYR A 231 -6.13 -35.30 0.83
N PRO A 232 -5.18 -36.01 0.16
CA PRO A 232 -5.31 -37.45 -0.06
C PRO A 232 -5.23 -38.30 1.22
N TYR A 233 -4.77 -37.73 2.35
CA TYR A 233 -4.61 -38.42 3.63
C TYR A 233 -5.80 -38.22 4.58
N LEU A 234 -6.96 -37.82 4.07
CA LEU A 234 -8.20 -37.80 4.85
C LEU A 234 -8.61 -39.24 5.20
N GLU A 235 -8.23 -39.70 6.39
CA GLU A 235 -8.50 -41.06 6.87
C GLU A 235 -9.91 -41.21 7.46
N ASP A 236 -10.40 -40.18 8.17
CA ASP A 236 -11.72 -40.21 8.81
C ASP A 236 -12.84 -40.32 7.75
N PRO A 237 -13.67 -41.39 7.79
CA PRO A 237 -14.84 -41.51 6.90
C PRO A 237 -15.79 -40.30 6.96
N ALA A 238 -15.97 -39.67 8.13
CA ALA A 238 -16.82 -38.51 8.29
C ALA A 238 -16.27 -37.28 7.55
N ASP A 239 -14.96 -37.05 7.62
CA ASP A 239 -14.31 -35.96 6.88
C ASP A 239 -14.37 -36.19 5.36
N ARG A 240 -14.13 -37.43 4.91
CA ARG A 240 -14.27 -37.79 3.49
C ARG A 240 -15.69 -37.57 2.98
N ALA A 241 -16.71 -37.95 3.76
CA ALA A 241 -18.10 -37.70 3.41
C ALA A 241 -18.42 -36.20 3.33
N ARG A 242 -17.89 -35.40 4.28
CA ARG A 242 -18.06 -33.94 4.29
C ARG A 242 -17.44 -33.29 3.05
N VAL A 243 -16.21 -33.67 2.69
CA VAL A 243 -15.52 -33.16 1.50
C VAL A 243 -16.23 -33.60 0.22
N ALA A 244 -16.69 -34.84 0.13
CA ALA A 244 -17.49 -35.31 -1.00
C ALA A 244 -18.76 -34.46 -1.21
N GLY A 245 -19.47 -34.15 -0.12
CA GLY A 245 -20.63 -33.25 -0.18
C GLY A 245 -20.29 -31.82 -0.64
N LEU A 246 -19.12 -31.31 -0.27
CA LEU A 246 -18.63 -30.00 -0.78
C LEU A 246 -18.28 -30.07 -2.27
N LEU A 247 -17.63 -31.15 -2.72
CA LEU A 247 -17.32 -31.38 -4.14
C LEU A 247 -18.57 -31.46 -5.02
N GLU A 248 -19.63 -32.11 -4.53
CA GLU A 248 -20.91 -32.14 -5.24
C GLU A 248 -21.56 -30.75 -5.35
N ARG A 249 -21.49 -29.95 -4.28
CA ARG A 249 -21.97 -28.56 -4.30
C ARG A 249 -21.16 -27.72 -5.28
N ALA A 250 -19.84 -27.82 -5.22
CA ALA A 250 -18.93 -27.21 -6.17
C ALA A 250 -19.25 -27.61 -7.61
N ALA A 251 -19.57 -28.88 -7.85
CA ALA A 251 -19.96 -29.40 -9.16
C ALA A 251 -21.20 -28.74 -9.72
N ARG A 252 -22.24 -28.62 -8.89
CA ARG A 252 -23.46 -27.92 -9.28
C ARG A 252 -23.21 -26.44 -9.59
N LEU A 253 -22.43 -25.75 -8.74
CA LEU A 253 -22.10 -24.34 -8.95
C LEU A 253 -21.36 -24.11 -10.27
N ARG A 254 -20.31 -24.89 -10.57
CA ARG A 254 -19.57 -24.71 -11.83
C ARG A 254 -20.36 -25.14 -13.07
N ALA A 255 -21.16 -26.21 -12.98
CA ALA A 255 -21.96 -26.68 -14.11
C ALA A 255 -23.05 -25.67 -14.48
N ALA A 256 -23.68 -25.04 -13.48
CA ALA A 256 -24.65 -23.99 -13.69
C ALA A 256 -24.08 -22.85 -14.57
N VAL A 257 -22.82 -22.46 -14.34
CA VAL A 257 -22.18 -21.41 -15.14
C VAL A 257 -21.67 -21.94 -16.48
N LEU A 258 -20.92 -23.04 -16.48
CA LEU A 258 -20.23 -23.54 -17.68
C LEU A 258 -21.18 -24.13 -18.73
N ASP A 259 -22.24 -24.79 -18.28
CA ASP A 259 -23.11 -25.61 -19.14
C ASP A 259 -24.54 -25.04 -19.23
N GLU A 260 -25.03 -24.34 -18.19
CA GLU A 260 -26.41 -23.88 -18.10
C GLU A 260 -26.58 -22.35 -18.27
N GLY A 261 -25.48 -21.62 -18.47
CA GLY A 261 -25.51 -20.17 -18.74
C GLY A 261 -25.86 -19.29 -17.54
N ALA A 262 -25.72 -19.80 -16.31
CA ALA A 262 -25.84 -18.98 -15.11
C ALA A 262 -24.74 -17.91 -15.05
N LEU A 263 -25.03 -16.81 -14.36
CA LEU A 263 -24.03 -15.79 -14.06
C LEU A 263 -23.12 -16.27 -12.92
N ILE A 264 -21.88 -15.77 -12.94
CA ILE A 264 -20.92 -15.87 -11.83
C ILE A 264 -21.30 -14.85 -10.74
#